data_AF-B7RU84-F1
#
_entry.id   AF-B7RU84-F1
#
_cell.length_a   1.000
_cell.length_b   1.000
_cell.length_c   1.000
_cell.angle_alpha   90.00
_cell.angle_beta   90.00
_cell.angle_gamma   90.00
#
_symmetry.space_group_name_H-M   'P 1'
#
loop_
_entity.id
_entity.type
_entity.pdbx_description
1 polymer ?
#
loop_
_entity_poly.entity_id
_entity_poly.type
_entity_poly.pdbx_seq_one_letter_code
_entity_poly.pdbx_strand_id
1 'polypeptide(L)'
;MSDMAAYGPSAGAPAMFVATALHDETDQFIGVLALQLPTDTILGIMAYTSGMGETGETYLVGQDLMMRSDSRFSFESTVLLQHVDSPTVQLALSGEEGRGVIDDYRGVEVLSAYMPLDIGKFRWAVMAEMDSAEVIDLAASERPALAGALALIYGLSLWSVWYWRGRRLPEDGAHADVAMMNMPESESSGLAD
;
A
#
# COMPACT_ATOMS: atom_id res chain seq x y z
N MET A 1 -34.21 -7.23 12.85
CA MET A 1 -33.25 -6.19 12.44
C MET A 1 -33.65 -5.64 11.08
N SER A 2 -33.42 -4.35 10.83
CA SER A 2 -33.55 -3.68 9.53
C SER A 2 -32.18 -3.27 8.98
N ASP A 3 -32.11 -3.07 7.65
CA ASP A 3 -31.05 -2.28 7.02
C ASP A 3 -31.27 -0.79 7.32
N MET A 4 -30.33 0.05 6.90
CA MET A 4 -30.42 1.50 6.94
C MET A 4 -31.46 2.00 5.93
N ALA A 5 -32.35 2.88 6.38
CA ALA A 5 -33.33 3.55 5.55
C ALA A 5 -33.62 4.96 6.08
N ALA A 6 -34.15 5.84 5.23
CA ALA A 6 -34.61 7.16 5.65
C ALA A 6 -35.74 7.03 6.69
N TYR A 7 -35.57 7.65 7.86
CA TYR A 7 -36.53 7.55 8.95
C TYR A 7 -37.28 8.86 9.16
N GLY A 8 -38.55 8.88 8.73
CA GLY A 8 -39.42 10.06 8.76
C GLY A 8 -39.47 10.77 10.13
N PRO A 9 -39.62 10.06 11.26
CA PRO A 9 -39.59 10.69 12.59
C PRO A 9 -38.27 11.35 12.97
N SER A 10 -37.16 11.07 12.27
CA SER A 10 -35.86 11.74 12.40
C SER A 10 -35.59 12.67 11.21
N ALA A 11 -36.65 13.32 10.69
CA ALA A 11 -36.58 14.23 9.54
C ALA A 11 -35.95 13.60 8.28
N GLY A 12 -36.09 12.28 8.11
CA GLY A 12 -35.54 11.54 6.97
C GLY A 12 -34.08 11.10 7.15
N ALA A 13 -33.46 11.35 8.31
CA ALA A 13 -32.10 10.88 8.57
C ALA A 13 -32.02 9.34 8.44
N PRO A 14 -30.89 8.80 7.92
CA PRO A 14 -30.68 7.37 7.85
C PRO A 14 -30.71 6.72 9.24
N ALA A 15 -31.49 5.64 9.39
CA ALA A 15 -31.58 4.91 10.65
C ALA A 15 -31.72 3.40 10.41
N MET A 16 -31.30 2.63 11.41
CA MET A 16 -31.37 1.17 11.41
C MET A 16 -31.83 0.70 12.79
N PHE A 17 -32.62 -0.38 12.83
CA PHE A 17 -33.27 -0.84 14.04
C PHE A 17 -33.09 -2.33 14.28
N VAL A 18 -32.92 -2.71 15.55
CA VAL A 18 -33.14 -4.07 16.02
C VAL A 18 -34.46 -4.08 16.78
N ALA A 19 -35.33 -5.03 16.46
CA ALA A 19 -36.65 -5.10 17.08
C ALA A 19 -36.97 -6.54 17.46
N THR A 20 -37.71 -6.69 18.56
CA THR A 20 -38.26 -7.95 19.03
C THR A 20 -39.76 -7.79 19.31
N ALA A 21 -40.54 -8.81 18.99
CA ALA A 21 -41.93 -8.89 19.42
C ALA A 21 -41.98 -9.12 20.94
N LEU A 22 -42.95 -8.49 21.58
CA LEU A 22 -43.30 -8.71 22.98
C LEU A 22 -44.60 -9.52 23.01
N HIS A 23 -44.58 -10.60 23.78
CA HIS A 23 -45.75 -11.43 24.07
C HIS A 23 -46.07 -11.38 25.56
N ASP A 24 -47.33 -11.55 25.92
CA ASP A 24 -47.73 -11.75 27.31
C ASP A 24 -47.51 -13.20 27.78
N GLU A 25 -47.93 -13.51 29.00
CA GLU A 25 -47.80 -14.87 29.58
C GLU A 25 -48.61 -15.94 28.82
N THR A 26 -49.54 -15.54 27.95
CA THR A 26 -50.37 -16.41 27.13
C THR A 26 -49.88 -16.55 25.69
N ASP A 27 -48.69 -16.02 25.39
CA ASP A 27 -48.11 -15.92 24.04
C ASP A 27 -48.90 -14.97 23.10
N GLN A 28 -49.76 -14.11 23.65
CA GLN A 28 -50.48 -13.11 22.86
C GLN A 28 -49.56 -11.93 22.55
N PHE A 29 -49.53 -11.51 21.28
CA PHE A 29 -48.78 -10.32 20.84
C PHE A 29 -49.30 -9.04 21.49
N ILE A 30 -48.43 -8.35 22.22
CA ILE A 30 -48.74 -7.11 22.94
C ILE A 30 -47.97 -5.89 22.41
N GLY A 31 -46.94 -6.09 21.57
CA GLY A 31 -46.24 -4.99 20.93
C GLY A 31 -44.84 -5.33 20.41
N VAL A 32 -44.07 -4.29 20.10
CA VAL A 32 -42.69 -4.41 19.61
C VAL A 32 -41.79 -3.50 20.44
N LEU A 33 -40.69 -4.06 20.93
CA LEU A 33 -39.56 -3.29 21.42
C LEU A 33 -38.57 -3.10 20.28
N ALA A 34 -38.33 -1.85 19.86
CA ALA A 34 -37.36 -1.50 18.84
C ALA A 34 -36.27 -0.58 19.41
N LEU A 35 -35.01 -0.91 19.12
CA LEU A 35 -33.84 -0.15 19.46
C LEU A 35 -33.19 0.38 18.19
N GLN A 36 -32.99 1.69 18.12
CA GLN A 36 -32.24 2.33 17.04
C GLN A 36 -30.74 2.10 17.26
N LEU A 37 -30.04 1.66 16.21
CA LEU A 37 -28.60 1.52 16.23
C LEU A 37 -27.91 2.87 15.96
N PRO A 38 -26.77 3.17 16.61
CA PRO A 38 -26.07 4.44 16.45
C PRO A 38 -25.35 4.49 15.10
N THR A 39 -26.02 5.06 14.09
CA THR A 39 -25.47 5.24 12.74
C THR A 39 -24.22 6.11 12.76
N ASP A 40 -24.20 7.18 13.56
CA ASP A 40 -23.05 8.10 13.65
C ASP A 40 -21.76 7.41 14.09
N THR A 41 -21.84 6.37 14.92
CA THR A 41 -20.67 5.58 15.31
C THR A 41 -20.11 4.79 14.14
N ILE A 42 -20.99 4.18 13.33
CA ILE A 42 -20.59 3.44 12.13
C ILE A 42 -19.95 4.42 11.13
N LEU A 43 -20.62 5.55 10.86
CA LEU A 43 -20.13 6.58 9.96
C LEU A 43 -18.77 7.13 10.41
N GLY A 44 -18.61 7.40 11.71
CA GLY A 44 -17.35 7.88 12.29
C GLY A 44 -16.19 6.89 12.18
N ILE A 45 -16.46 5.58 12.24
CA ILE A 45 -15.44 4.54 12.00
C ILE A 45 -15.03 4.54 10.52
N MET A 46 -16.00 4.60 9.60
CA MET A 46 -15.71 4.60 8.16
C MET A 46 -15.03 5.88 7.68
N ALA A 47 -15.20 6.99 8.40
CA ALA A 47 -14.53 8.27 8.11
C ALA A 47 -13.06 8.31 8.59
N TYR A 48 -12.52 7.23 9.17
CA TYR A 48 -11.15 7.20 9.64
C TYR A 48 -10.16 7.05 8.47
N THR A 49 -9.27 8.02 8.29
CA THR A 49 -8.38 8.11 7.12
C THR A 49 -6.89 8.02 7.46
N SER A 50 -6.55 7.98 8.75
CA SER A 50 -5.15 7.96 9.17
C SER A 50 -4.46 6.70 8.68
N GLY A 51 -3.33 6.88 7.99
CA GLY A 51 -2.56 5.78 7.40
C GLY A 51 -3.10 5.26 6.06
N MET A 52 -4.12 5.90 5.48
CA MET A 52 -4.68 5.54 4.16
C MET A 52 -4.10 6.37 3.02
N GLY A 53 -3.09 7.20 3.26
CA GLY A 53 -2.56 8.09 2.22
C GLY A 53 -3.51 9.24 1.88
N GLU A 54 -3.22 9.91 0.77
CA GLU A 54 -3.96 11.10 0.34
C GLU A 54 -5.28 10.73 -0.35
N THR A 55 -5.30 9.61 -1.08
CA THR A 55 -6.41 9.16 -1.91
C THR A 55 -7.15 7.94 -1.36
N GLY A 56 -6.67 7.34 -0.26
CA GLY A 56 -7.32 6.14 0.27
C GLY A 56 -8.70 6.40 0.87
N GLU A 57 -9.67 5.53 0.66
CA GLU A 57 -11.03 5.64 1.19
C GLU A 57 -11.53 4.29 1.67
N THR A 58 -12.38 4.30 2.71
CA THR A 58 -13.18 3.14 3.08
C THR A 58 -14.65 3.49 3.09
N TYR A 59 -15.48 2.61 2.53
CA TYR A 59 -16.92 2.83 2.48
C TYR A 59 -17.71 1.52 2.53
N LEU A 60 -19.00 1.64 2.83
CA LEU A 60 -19.95 0.54 2.92
C LEU A 60 -20.99 0.67 1.81
N VAL A 61 -21.39 -0.44 1.20
CA VAL A 61 -22.45 -0.49 0.18
C VAL A 61 -23.49 -1.56 0.52
N GLY A 62 -24.77 -1.21 0.45
CA GLY A 62 -25.88 -2.13 0.69
C GLY A 62 -26.20 -3.03 -0.51
N GLN A 63 -27.10 -4.00 -0.32
CA GLN A 63 -27.56 -4.88 -1.41
C GLN A 63 -28.36 -4.15 -2.49
N ASP A 64 -28.82 -2.93 -2.20
CA ASP A 64 -29.45 -2.00 -3.14
C ASP A 64 -28.44 -1.15 -3.92
N LEU A 65 -27.14 -1.45 -3.79
CA LEU A 65 -26.03 -0.75 -4.41
C LEU A 65 -25.90 0.71 -3.97
N MET A 66 -26.56 1.11 -2.89
CA MET A 66 -26.41 2.46 -2.32
C MET A 66 -25.42 2.46 -1.16
N MET A 67 -24.65 3.54 -1.01
CA MET A 67 -23.73 3.68 0.11
C MET A 67 -24.45 3.66 1.47
N ARG A 68 -23.79 3.06 2.47
CA ARG A 68 -24.18 3.04 3.89
C ARG A 68 -23.22 3.88 4.76
N SER A 69 -22.27 4.54 4.11
CA SER A 69 -21.31 5.47 4.70
C SER A 69 -21.17 6.72 3.83
N ASP A 70 -20.60 7.77 4.41
CA ASP A 70 -20.23 8.95 3.66
C ASP A 70 -18.90 8.75 2.94
N SER A 71 -18.82 9.26 1.70
CA SER A 71 -17.57 9.38 0.98
C SER A 71 -16.73 10.49 1.59
N ARG A 72 -15.42 10.26 1.74
CA ARG A 72 -14.47 11.29 2.17
C ARG A 72 -14.23 12.38 1.12
N PHE A 73 -14.66 12.14 -0.12
CA PHE A 73 -14.52 13.07 -1.26
C PHE A 73 -15.78 13.92 -1.49
N SER A 74 -16.81 13.73 -0.66
CA SER A 74 -18.02 14.54 -0.69
C SER A 74 -18.10 15.46 0.53
N PHE A 75 -18.59 16.68 0.31
CA PHE A 75 -18.96 17.60 1.40
C PHE A 75 -20.38 17.36 1.92
N GLU A 76 -21.21 16.71 1.11
CA GLU A 76 -22.58 16.33 1.45
C GLU A 76 -22.65 14.83 1.75
N SER A 77 -23.66 14.41 2.50
CA SER A 77 -23.82 13.00 2.82
C SER A 77 -24.08 12.17 1.55
N THR A 78 -23.43 11.02 1.45
CA THR A 78 -23.64 10.06 0.35
C THR A 78 -24.46 8.84 0.78
N VAL A 79 -24.73 8.72 2.09
CA VAL A 79 -25.53 7.63 2.67
C VAL A 79 -26.91 7.57 2.02
N LEU A 80 -27.27 6.40 1.48
CA LEU A 80 -28.52 6.14 0.74
C LEU A 80 -28.73 6.99 -0.53
N LEU A 81 -27.70 7.69 -1.00
CA LEU A 81 -27.77 8.60 -2.17
C LEU A 81 -26.80 8.21 -3.27
N GLN A 82 -25.57 7.84 -2.91
CA GLN A 82 -24.55 7.46 -3.88
C GLN A 82 -24.73 6.00 -4.28
N HIS A 83 -25.01 5.78 -5.56
CA HIS A 83 -25.06 4.46 -6.17
C HIS A 83 -23.65 4.00 -6.56
N VAL A 84 -23.30 2.76 -6.24
CA VAL A 84 -22.01 2.13 -6.53
C VAL A 84 -22.25 0.72 -7.05
N ASP A 85 -22.05 0.53 -8.35
CA ASP A 85 -22.19 -0.77 -9.03
C ASP A 85 -20.88 -1.11 -9.73
N SER A 86 -19.91 -1.54 -8.94
CA SER A 86 -18.62 -2.01 -9.43
C SER A 86 -18.53 -3.54 -9.34
N PRO A 87 -17.66 -4.18 -10.15
CA PRO A 87 -17.45 -5.62 -10.06
C PRO A 87 -17.02 -6.06 -8.66
N THR A 88 -16.21 -5.27 -7.95
CA THR A 88 -15.74 -5.58 -6.59
C THR A 88 -16.86 -5.49 -5.55
N VAL A 89 -17.76 -4.52 -5.67
CA VAL A 89 -18.98 -4.45 -4.84
C VAL A 89 -19.86 -5.67 -5.07
N GLN A 90 -20.11 -6.06 -6.32
CA GLN A 90 -20.92 -7.23 -6.64
C GLN A 90 -20.31 -8.52 -6.07
N LEU A 91 -18.99 -8.68 -6.16
CA LEU A 91 -18.27 -9.82 -5.57
C LEU A 91 -18.42 -9.83 -4.04
N ALA A 92 -18.20 -8.71 -3.37
CA ALA A 92 -18.41 -8.60 -1.93
C ALA A 92 -19.86 -8.93 -1.52
N LEU A 93 -20.86 -8.41 -2.23
CA LEU A 93 -22.26 -8.71 -1.97
C LEU A 93 -22.63 -10.18 -2.27
N SER A 94 -21.88 -10.85 -3.15
CA SER A 94 -22.04 -12.30 -3.38
C SER A 94 -21.40 -13.15 -2.28
N GLY A 95 -20.61 -12.56 -1.39
CA GLY A 95 -19.92 -13.25 -0.29
C GLY A 95 -18.44 -13.51 -0.54
N GLU A 96 -17.88 -12.97 -1.62
CA GLU A 96 -16.47 -13.13 -1.98
C GLU A 96 -15.63 -12.00 -1.37
N GLU A 97 -14.38 -12.30 -1.03
CA GLU A 97 -13.40 -11.32 -0.59
C GLU A 97 -12.20 -11.31 -1.53
N GLY A 98 -11.57 -10.15 -1.68
CA GLY A 98 -10.47 -10.05 -2.62
C GLY A 98 -9.92 -8.65 -2.82
N ARG A 99 -9.15 -8.51 -3.89
CA ARG A 99 -8.56 -7.26 -4.33
C ARG A 99 -8.57 -7.21 -5.86
N GLY A 100 -8.61 -6.02 -6.43
CA GLY A 100 -8.54 -5.82 -7.87
C GLY A 100 -8.22 -4.37 -8.21
N VAL A 101 -7.78 -4.14 -9.44
CA VAL A 101 -7.68 -2.79 -10.00
C VAL A 101 -8.93 -2.57 -10.85
N ILE A 102 -9.70 -1.54 -10.51
CA ILE A 102 -10.96 -1.18 -11.16
C ILE A 102 -11.11 0.34 -11.20
N ASP A 103 -12.06 0.84 -11.99
CA ASP A 103 -12.53 2.21 -11.82
C ASP A 103 -13.57 2.27 -10.68
N ASP A 104 -13.40 3.22 -9.77
CA ASP A 104 -14.34 3.47 -8.69
C ASP A 104 -15.59 4.23 -9.15
N TYR A 105 -16.49 4.57 -8.22
CA TYR A 105 -17.70 5.34 -8.51
C TYR A 105 -17.44 6.77 -9.00
N ARG A 106 -16.21 7.29 -8.82
CA ARG A 106 -15.76 8.60 -9.32
C ARG A 106 -15.18 8.49 -10.72
N GLY A 107 -15.01 7.26 -11.25
CA GLY A 107 -14.35 6.98 -12.52
C GLY A 107 -12.83 7.09 -12.44
N VAL A 108 -12.26 6.91 -11.25
CA VAL A 108 -10.81 6.92 -11.00
C VAL A 108 -10.32 5.48 -10.85
N GLU A 109 -9.21 5.14 -11.51
CA GLU A 109 -8.59 3.83 -11.36
C GLU A 109 -7.98 3.67 -9.96
N VAL A 110 -8.49 2.69 -9.22
CA VAL A 110 -8.11 2.41 -7.84
C VAL A 110 -7.67 0.96 -7.66
N LEU A 111 -6.77 0.74 -6.69
CA LEU A 111 -6.60 -0.56 -6.06
C LEU A 111 -7.73 -0.75 -5.02
N SER A 112 -8.71 -1.59 -5.36
CA SER A 112 -9.89 -1.88 -4.54
C SER A 112 -9.72 -3.20 -3.80
N ALA A 113 -9.82 -3.16 -2.48
CA ALA A 113 -9.96 -4.32 -1.60
C ALA A 113 -11.40 -4.41 -1.09
N TYR A 114 -11.96 -5.62 -1.07
CA TYR A 114 -13.37 -5.82 -0.77
C TYR A 114 -13.63 -7.09 0.04
N MET A 115 -14.66 -7.07 0.88
CA MET A 115 -15.14 -8.23 1.64
C MET A 115 -16.64 -8.10 2.00
N PRO A 116 -17.36 -9.22 2.20
CA PRO A 116 -18.70 -9.19 2.75
C PRO A 116 -18.71 -8.82 4.23
N LEU A 117 -19.74 -8.08 4.64
CA LEU A 117 -20.08 -7.84 6.04
C LEU A 117 -21.55 -8.22 6.27
N ASP A 118 -21.76 -9.32 6.97
CA ASP A 118 -23.09 -9.82 7.31
C ASP A 118 -23.58 -9.19 8.62
N ILE A 119 -24.70 -8.46 8.55
CA ILE A 119 -25.33 -7.79 9.68
C ILE A 119 -26.77 -8.30 9.84
N GLY A 120 -26.93 -9.27 10.74
CA GLY A 120 -28.19 -9.98 10.92
C GLY A 120 -28.55 -10.78 9.67
N LYS A 121 -29.53 -10.31 8.89
CA LYS A 121 -29.96 -10.94 7.63
C LYS A 121 -29.58 -10.14 6.39
N PHE A 122 -28.90 -9.01 6.57
CA PHE A 122 -28.46 -8.13 5.50
C PHE A 122 -26.98 -8.33 5.27
N ARG A 123 -26.55 -8.12 4.02
CA ARG A 123 -25.15 -8.16 3.64
C ARG A 123 -24.76 -6.81 3.06
N TRP A 124 -23.68 -6.25 3.57
CA TRP A 124 -23.04 -5.08 2.99
C TRP A 124 -21.70 -5.48 2.38
N ALA A 125 -21.25 -4.71 1.39
CA ALA A 125 -19.88 -4.73 0.92
C ALA A 125 -19.07 -3.72 1.72
N VAL A 126 -17.92 -4.15 2.23
CA VAL A 126 -16.91 -3.26 2.81
C VAL A 126 -15.85 -3.05 1.75
N MET A 127 -15.59 -1.79 1.42
CA MET A 127 -14.65 -1.38 0.39
C MET A 127 -13.50 -0.61 1.04
N ALA A 128 -12.29 -0.87 0.59
CA ALA A 128 -11.10 -0.09 0.90
C ALA A 128 -10.33 0.16 -0.41
N GLU A 129 -10.24 1.41 -0.83
CA GLU A 129 -9.73 1.80 -2.15
C GLU A 129 -8.61 2.82 -2.00
N MET A 130 -7.67 2.85 -2.94
CA MET A 130 -6.62 3.86 -3.05
C MET A 130 -6.32 4.09 -4.53
N ASP A 131 -6.13 5.32 -4.97
CA ASP A 131 -5.84 5.63 -6.37
C ASP A 131 -4.58 4.88 -6.82
N SER A 132 -4.65 4.20 -7.95
CA SER A 132 -3.52 3.41 -8.49
C SER A 132 -2.27 4.27 -8.69
N ALA A 133 -2.46 5.55 -9.05
CA ALA A 133 -1.37 6.51 -9.20
C ALA A 133 -0.59 6.74 -7.89
N GLU A 134 -1.27 6.87 -6.75
CA GLU A 134 -0.60 7.03 -5.45
C GLU A 134 0.18 5.78 -5.08
N VAL A 135 -0.40 4.58 -5.30
CA VAL A 135 0.29 3.30 -5.06
C VAL A 135 1.59 3.22 -5.87
N ILE A 136 1.54 3.63 -7.15
CA ILE A 136 2.70 3.64 -8.05
C ILE A 136 3.74 4.66 -7.59
N ASP A 137 3.32 5.88 -7.24
CA ASP A 137 4.21 6.95 -6.82
C ASP A 137 4.91 6.61 -5.49
N LEU A 138 4.18 6.04 -4.53
CA LEU A 138 4.75 5.52 -3.29
C LEU A 138 5.82 4.47 -3.60
N ALA A 139 5.55 3.51 -4.49
CA ALA A 139 6.50 2.48 -4.88
C ALA A 139 7.72 3.02 -5.66
N ALA A 140 7.57 4.13 -6.38
CA ALA A 140 8.63 4.78 -7.14
C ALA A 140 9.54 5.65 -6.26
N SER A 141 8.98 6.29 -5.23
CA SER A 141 9.69 7.21 -4.33
C SER A 141 10.85 6.56 -3.55
N GLU A 142 10.85 5.23 -3.41
CA GLU A 142 11.88 4.43 -2.73
C GLU A 142 13.13 4.16 -3.58
N ARG A 143 13.14 4.53 -4.88
CA ARG A 143 14.22 4.18 -5.83
C ARG A 143 15.40 5.15 -5.99
N PRO A 144 15.42 6.41 -5.48
CA PRO A 144 16.53 7.33 -5.78
C PRO A 144 17.86 6.91 -5.12
N ALA A 145 17.81 6.18 -4.00
CA ALA A 145 19.02 5.70 -3.32
C ALA A 145 19.83 4.70 -4.17
N LEU A 146 19.15 3.81 -4.91
CA LEU A 146 19.82 2.84 -5.79
C LEU A 146 20.47 3.52 -7.00
N ALA A 147 19.78 4.48 -7.61
CA ALA A 147 20.33 5.26 -8.71
C ALA A 147 21.57 6.07 -8.27
N GLY A 148 21.52 6.68 -7.09
CA GLY A 148 22.65 7.38 -6.49
C GLY A 148 23.86 6.47 -6.23
N ALA A 149 23.63 5.27 -5.67
CA ALA A 149 24.68 4.29 -5.42
C ALA A 149 25.34 3.81 -6.73
N LEU A 150 24.55 3.53 -7.77
CA LEU A 150 25.07 3.14 -9.09
C LEU A 150 25.89 4.26 -9.73
N ALA A 151 25.42 5.50 -9.65
CA ALA A 151 26.16 6.67 -10.16
C ALA A 151 27.50 6.85 -9.41
N LEU A 152 27.52 6.63 -8.10
CA LEU A 152 28.74 6.69 -7.29
C LEU A 152 29.73 5.59 -7.66
N ILE A 153 29.28 4.34 -7.81
CA ILE A 153 30.12 3.22 -8.26
C ILE A 153 30.70 3.50 -9.65
N TYR A 154 29.87 4.00 -10.56
CA TYR A 154 30.31 4.38 -11.90
C TYR A 154 31.36 5.50 -11.85
N GLY A 155 31.14 6.54 -11.05
CA GLY A 155 32.10 7.62 -10.84
C GLY A 155 33.44 7.15 -10.26
N LEU A 156 33.42 6.29 -9.24
CA LEU A 156 34.63 5.68 -8.66
C LEU A 156 35.38 4.82 -9.67
N SER A 157 34.65 4.10 -10.51
CA SER A 157 35.24 3.27 -11.57
C SER A 157 35.95 4.13 -12.62
N LEU A 158 35.32 5.22 -13.07
CA LEU A 158 35.95 6.18 -13.98
C LEU A 158 37.16 6.86 -13.35
N TRP A 159 37.06 7.27 -12.09
CA TRP A 159 38.17 7.89 -11.35
C TRP A 159 39.36 6.94 -11.21
N SER A 160 39.10 5.67 -10.87
CA SER A 160 40.14 4.63 -10.79
C SER A 160 40.85 4.46 -12.13
N VAL A 161 40.12 4.30 -13.23
CA VAL A 161 40.71 4.16 -14.58
C VAL A 161 41.56 5.38 -14.94
N TRP A 162 41.08 6.60 -14.65
CA TRP A 162 41.86 7.82 -14.87
C TRP A 162 43.14 7.87 -14.03
N TYR A 163 43.04 7.55 -12.74
CA TYR A 163 44.14 7.55 -11.79
C TYR A 163 45.26 6.58 -12.19
N TRP A 164 44.91 5.36 -12.59
CA TRP A 164 45.87 4.34 -12.99
C TRP A 164 46.50 4.61 -14.36
N ARG A 165 45.76 5.22 -15.29
CA ARG A 165 46.28 5.60 -16.62
C ARG A 165 47.42 6.63 -16.54
N GLY A 166 47.48 7.43 -15.46
CA GLY A 166 48.52 8.43 -15.24
C GLY A 166 49.84 7.91 -14.64
N ARG A 167 49.88 6.66 -14.16
CA ARG A 167 51.08 6.08 -13.54
C ARG A 167 51.72 5.03 -14.44
N ARG A 168 52.98 5.26 -14.82
CA ARG A 168 53.85 4.18 -15.32
C ARG A 168 54.36 3.41 -14.10
N LEU A 169 54.23 2.08 -14.14
CA LEU A 169 54.76 1.22 -13.07
C LEU A 169 56.28 1.42 -12.98
N PRO A 170 56.88 1.45 -11.78
CA PRO A 170 58.32 1.38 -11.64
C PRO A 170 58.81 0.05 -12.19
N GLU A 171 59.69 0.08 -13.18
CA GLU A 171 60.44 -1.09 -13.63
C GLU A 171 61.59 -1.31 -12.63
N ASP A 172 61.31 -1.96 -11.49
CA ASP A 172 62.36 -2.23 -10.52
C ASP A 172 63.10 -3.52 -10.88
N GLY A 173 64.38 -3.34 -11.23
CA GLY A 173 65.36 -4.40 -11.38
C GLY A 173 65.55 -5.17 -10.08
N ALA A 174 65.20 -6.46 -10.13
CA ALA A 174 65.57 -7.45 -9.14
C ALA A 174 66.33 -8.58 -9.84
N HIS A 175 67.59 -8.32 -10.23
CA HIS A 175 68.55 -9.39 -10.47
C HIS A 175 69.44 -9.48 -9.22
N ALA A 176 69.22 -10.54 -8.46
CA ALA A 176 70.02 -10.90 -7.30
C ALA A 176 71.50 -10.97 -7.69
N ASP A 177 72.33 -10.23 -6.95
CA ASP A 177 73.77 -10.21 -7.07
C ASP A 177 74.34 -11.54 -6.52
N VAL A 178 74.35 -12.56 -7.38
CA VAL A 178 74.96 -13.87 -7.15
C VAL A 178 75.98 -14.08 -8.25
N ALA A 179 77.16 -13.46 -8.14
CA ALA A 179 78.44 -13.96 -8.63
C ALA A 179 79.48 -12.84 -8.70
N MET A 180 80.35 -12.73 -7.70
CA MET A 180 81.76 -12.33 -7.89
C MET A 180 82.57 -12.70 -6.64
N MET A 181 82.57 -13.98 -6.28
CA MET A 181 83.60 -14.55 -5.41
C MET A 181 84.10 -15.83 -6.07
N ASN A 182 84.96 -15.67 -7.06
CA ASN A 182 85.86 -16.72 -7.54
C ASN A 182 87.10 -16.04 -8.15
N MET A 183 88.25 -16.30 -7.53
CA MET A 183 89.58 -15.96 -8.03
C MET A 183 89.91 -16.75 -9.30
N PRO A 184 90.97 -16.36 -10.02
CA PRO A 184 92.07 -17.32 -10.18
C PRO A 184 93.48 -16.73 -9.99
N GLU A 185 94.41 -17.62 -9.63
CA GLU A 185 95.86 -17.44 -9.43
C GLU A 185 96.68 -17.29 -10.74
N SER A 186 97.88 -16.71 -10.55
CA SER A 186 99.19 -16.89 -11.23
C SER A 186 99.31 -16.54 -12.75
N GLU A 187 100.44 -16.06 -13.31
CA GLU A 187 101.85 -15.99 -12.90
C GLU A 187 102.69 -15.05 -13.81
N SER A 188 103.78 -14.51 -13.22
CA SER A 188 105.13 -14.10 -13.69
C SER A 188 105.47 -13.45 -15.05
N SER A 189 106.35 -12.42 -14.95
CA SER A 189 107.49 -12.00 -15.81
C SER A 189 107.76 -10.50 -15.56
N GLY A 190 108.95 -9.95 -15.33
CA GLY A 190 110.34 -10.37 -15.42
C GLY A 190 111.23 -9.14 -15.16
N LEU A 191 112.48 -9.37 -14.75
CA LEU A 191 113.52 -8.39 -14.37
C LEU A 191 114.09 -7.56 -15.53
N ALA A 192 114.45 -6.30 -15.24
CA ALA A 192 115.57 -5.47 -15.78
C ALA A 192 115.46 -4.08 -15.09
N ASP A 193 116.46 -3.40 -14.51
CA ASP A 193 117.91 -3.50 -14.34
C ASP A 193 118.25 -2.93 -12.93
#